data_AF-A0AAV6ZWF2-F1
#
_entry.id   AF-A0AAV6ZWF2-F1
#
_cell.length_a   1.000
_cell.length_b   1.000
_cell.length_c   1.000
_cell.angle_alpha   90.00
_cell.angle_beta   90.00
_cell.angle_gamma   90.00
#
_symmetry.space_group_name_H-M   'P 1'
#
loop_
_entity.id
_entity.type
_entity.pdbx_description
1 polymer ?
#
loop_
_entity_poly.entity_id
_entity_poly.type
_entity_poly.pdbx_seq_one_letter_code
_entity_poly.pdbx_strand_id
1 'polypeptide(L)'
;MDLYRCRLLSLLCLCAHWTRGTADTGPGQLYPPSNITFEMKDMFCLYWTWTAIQSNENCTLWYKTEISSIGHKGPAGKTTYLHYAKSLDNRVNLNENITLKMNTLCDNRTSDVKTFTSSLTSGNPRTMVRNMTCIWDYKEYVNCTWRPGEDTPPNVNYILRYWIADGDSCPPRVNKQSTLFRDLLDGGELCQNYTSYSGNTFGCLFRVDPRMEFKKFLAVVMDRSQNIRPYIYFIPCINSIAKLKAPVIHLKRTPNNTVLVQWNVSDTSEYDLEYNILSNTDKQTEKVAASNKEFFNILPDVQFAIKVRVALAQRRICSASPDDPVKKFLWSEWSEIKTLPAVTGGRITLIVILLLVSLVIIVATILLLINMRRLLILICPRIPDPGKVISRDFPVISYGWAESVAAVWKTRLQRAQERGSQSGVVTRHSTIVFSSGTGPQVETVNKFYSRTFVYTL
;
A
#
# COMPACT_ATOMS: atom_id res chain seq x y z
N MET A 1 114.64 26.09 -44.94
CA MET A 1 114.14 26.95 -46.03
C MET A 1 112.66 27.16 -45.81
N ASP A 2 112.32 28.39 -45.42
CA ASP A 2 111.14 29.16 -45.87
C ASP A 2 109.73 28.60 -45.62
N LEU A 3 108.98 29.14 -44.66
CA LEU A 3 108.19 30.39 -44.65
C LEU A 3 106.70 30.16 -44.99
N TYR A 4 105.89 30.18 -43.92
CA TYR A 4 104.59 30.87 -43.78
C TYR A 4 103.32 30.50 -44.58
N ARG A 5 102.24 30.43 -43.77
CA ARG A 5 100.83 30.86 -44.00
C ARG A 5 99.92 29.86 -44.71
N CYS A 6 98.62 29.79 -44.47
CA CYS A 6 97.66 30.22 -43.43
C CYS A 6 96.29 29.90 -44.08
N ARG A 7 95.30 29.45 -43.29
CA ARG A 7 93.86 29.31 -43.64
C ARG A 7 93.47 28.13 -44.57
N LEU A 8 92.89 27.08 -44.00
CA LEU A 8 91.43 26.80 -44.05
C LEU A 8 91.16 25.46 -43.33
N LEU A 9 90.84 25.54 -42.04
CA LEU A 9 90.39 24.41 -41.22
C LEU A 9 89.06 24.84 -40.59
N SER A 10 88.00 24.85 -41.39
CA SER A 10 86.62 25.05 -40.92
C SER A 10 85.64 24.81 -42.06
N LEU A 11 85.20 23.57 -42.25
CA LEU A 11 83.93 23.18 -42.88
C LEU A 11 84.01 21.68 -43.21
N LEU A 12 83.49 20.83 -42.31
CA LEU A 12 82.85 19.52 -42.59
C LEU A 12 82.77 18.68 -41.30
N CYS A 13 81.98 19.17 -40.34
CA CYS A 13 81.35 18.35 -39.30
C CYS A 13 80.19 19.17 -38.77
N LEU A 14 78.99 18.98 -39.33
CA LEU A 14 77.69 19.37 -38.73
C LEU A 14 76.54 18.95 -39.68
N CYS A 15 76.36 17.64 -39.86
CA CYS A 15 75.09 17.06 -40.32
C CYS A 15 74.83 15.75 -39.55
N ALA A 16 74.85 15.82 -38.21
CA ALA A 16 74.09 14.89 -37.39
C ALA A 16 72.90 15.70 -36.88
N HIS A 17 71.76 15.52 -37.54
CA HIS A 17 70.50 16.10 -37.11
C HIS A 17 70.25 15.69 -35.66
N TRP A 18 70.14 16.70 -34.83
CA TRP A 18 69.62 16.64 -33.49
C TRP A 18 68.20 16.08 -33.55
N THR A 19 68.03 14.77 -33.32
CA THR A 19 66.89 14.38 -32.49
C THR A 19 67.26 14.84 -31.10
N ARG A 20 66.82 16.05 -30.75
CA ARG A 20 66.56 16.37 -29.35
C ARG A 20 65.64 15.25 -28.88
N GLY A 21 66.21 14.26 -28.22
CA GLY A 21 65.52 13.60 -27.14
C GLY A 21 65.18 14.72 -26.18
N THR A 22 64.02 15.34 -26.38
CA THR A 22 63.23 15.73 -25.24
C THR A 22 63.20 14.46 -24.41
N ALA A 23 63.95 14.46 -23.30
CA ALA A 23 63.49 13.71 -22.16
C ALA A 23 62.07 14.21 -21.97
N ASP A 24 61.14 13.47 -22.58
CA ASP A 24 59.74 13.58 -22.31
C ASP A 24 59.69 13.21 -20.84
N THR A 25 59.81 14.23 -19.99
CA THR A 25 59.33 14.17 -18.62
C THR A 25 57.86 13.88 -18.82
N GLY A 26 57.53 12.58 -18.93
CA GLY A 26 56.17 12.11 -18.98
C GLY A 26 55.41 12.84 -17.86
N PRO A 27 54.13 13.19 -18.08
CA PRO A 27 53.36 13.94 -17.10
C PRO A 27 53.59 13.30 -15.74
N GLY A 28 54.07 14.09 -14.77
CA GLY A 28 54.46 13.57 -13.46
C GLY A 28 53.37 12.63 -12.95
N GLN A 29 53.76 11.39 -12.67
CA GLN A 29 52.83 10.32 -12.37
C GLN A 29 52.03 10.69 -11.13
N LEU A 30 50.71 10.80 -11.27
CA LEU A 30 49.83 11.12 -10.16
C LEU A 30 49.54 9.83 -9.38
N TYR A 31 49.86 9.82 -8.09
CA TYR A 31 49.71 8.63 -7.26
C TYR A 31 48.36 8.61 -6.52
N PRO A 32 47.75 7.43 -6.35
CA PRO A 32 46.55 7.30 -5.55
C PRO A 32 46.86 7.43 -4.05
N PRO A 33 45.91 7.94 -3.25
CA PRO A 33 46.08 8.17 -1.81
C PRO A 33 46.45 6.89 -1.05
N SER A 34 47.12 7.05 0.10
CA SER A 34 47.55 5.94 0.96
C SER A 34 46.96 6.03 2.36
N ASN A 35 47.01 4.92 3.09
CA ASN A 35 46.54 4.79 4.48
C ASN A 35 45.12 5.31 4.70
N ILE A 36 44.16 4.83 3.89
CA ILE A 36 42.76 5.15 4.15
C ILE A 36 42.31 4.43 5.41
N THR A 37 41.72 5.19 6.32
CA THR A 37 41.11 4.69 7.55
C THR A 37 39.65 5.13 7.61
N PHE A 38 38.79 4.26 8.14
CA PHE A 38 37.40 4.59 8.45
C PHE A 38 37.27 4.88 9.94
N GLU A 39 36.50 5.90 10.27
CA GLU A 39 36.26 6.33 11.64
C GLU A 39 34.78 6.70 11.79
N MET A 40 34.16 6.19 12.85
CA MET A 40 32.85 6.69 13.28
C MET A 40 33.13 7.72 14.37
N LYS A 41 32.72 8.98 14.15
CA LYS A 41 32.75 10.00 15.22
C LYS A 41 31.43 10.11 15.96
N ASP A 42 30.36 9.76 15.27
CA ASP A 42 29.01 9.61 15.79
C ASP A 42 28.38 8.40 15.10
N MET A 43 27.37 7.81 15.71
CA MET A 43 26.65 6.65 15.20
C MET A 43 25.98 6.89 13.85
N PHE A 44 25.79 8.15 13.44
CA PHE A 44 25.18 8.55 12.16
C PHE A 44 26.17 9.06 11.11
N CYS A 45 27.47 9.12 11.42
CA CYS A 45 28.47 9.76 10.57
C CYS A 45 29.73 8.93 10.39
N LEU A 46 29.95 8.50 9.14
CA LEU A 46 31.13 7.78 8.73
C LEU A 46 32.14 8.75 8.13
N TYR A 47 33.32 8.81 8.74
CA TYR A 47 34.47 9.57 8.27
C TYR A 47 35.48 8.63 7.64
N TRP A 48 36.19 9.13 6.63
CA TRP A 48 37.39 8.48 6.12
C TRP A 48 38.51 9.49 6.00
N THR A 49 39.71 9.08 6.43
CA THR A 49 40.91 9.91 6.32
C THR A 49 41.96 9.17 5.52
N TRP A 50 42.82 9.93 4.85
CA TRP A 50 43.89 9.40 4.02
C TRP A 50 45.13 10.27 4.18
N THR A 51 46.29 9.68 3.88
CA THR A 51 47.52 10.45 3.78
C THR A 51 47.63 10.98 2.36
N ALA A 52 47.59 12.31 2.22
CA ALA A 52 47.88 12.99 0.97
C ALA A 52 49.34 12.75 0.61
N ILE A 53 49.59 12.42 -0.66
CA ILE A 53 50.95 12.31 -1.18
C ILE A 53 51.46 13.72 -1.43
N GLN A 54 52.70 14.02 -1.04
CA GLN A 54 53.32 15.30 -1.34
C GLN A 54 53.38 15.47 -2.87
N SER A 55 52.61 16.42 -3.39
CA SER A 55 52.76 16.86 -4.77
C SER A 55 54.03 17.69 -4.83
N ASN A 56 55.06 17.17 -5.51
CA ASN A 56 56.22 17.97 -5.90
C ASN A 56 55.87 19.02 -6.98
N GLU A 57 54.61 19.06 -7.41
CA GLU A 57 54.11 19.91 -8.48
C GLU A 57 53.16 20.99 -7.95
N ASN A 58 53.16 22.13 -8.63
CA ASN A 58 52.38 23.33 -8.34
C ASN A 58 50.88 23.16 -8.66
N CYS A 59 50.29 22.06 -8.19
CA CYS A 59 48.93 21.62 -8.51
C CYS A 59 48.09 21.43 -7.24
N THR A 60 46.84 21.87 -7.29
CA THR A 60 45.87 21.62 -6.22
C THR A 60 45.31 20.21 -6.38
N LEU A 61 45.54 19.35 -5.39
CA LEU A 61 45.04 17.97 -5.40
C LEU A 61 43.56 17.92 -4.99
N TRP A 62 42.76 17.25 -5.82
CA TRP A 62 41.36 16.91 -5.57
C TRP A 62 41.22 15.40 -5.43
N TYR A 63 40.22 14.94 -4.68
CA TYR A 63 40.00 13.51 -4.47
C TYR A 63 38.58 13.15 -4.83
N LYS A 64 38.42 12.25 -5.79
CA LYS A 64 37.12 11.70 -6.15
C LYS A 64 36.91 10.41 -5.35
N THR A 65 35.79 10.36 -4.64
CA THR A 65 35.40 9.24 -3.78
C THR A 65 34.10 8.60 -4.24
N GLU A 66 34.04 7.28 -4.14
CA GLU A 66 32.83 6.48 -4.36
C GLU A 66 32.74 5.41 -3.27
N ILE A 67 31.64 5.41 -2.52
CA ILE A 67 31.41 4.48 -1.41
C ILE A 67 30.28 3.51 -1.74
N SER A 68 30.50 2.22 -1.44
CA SER A 68 29.56 1.13 -1.70
C SER A 68 29.66 0.06 -0.60
N SER A 69 28.67 -0.83 -0.53
CA SER A 69 28.68 -2.02 0.34
C SER A 69 28.39 -3.27 -0.51
N ILE A 70 28.99 -4.41 -0.13
CA ILE A 70 28.92 -5.66 -0.90
C ILE A 70 27.54 -6.31 -0.74
N GLY A 71 26.58 -5.92 -1.58
CA GLY A 71 25.22 -6.49 -1.56
C GLY A 71 24.14 -5.56 -2.10
N HIS A 72 24.41 -4.25 -2.17
CA HIS A 72 23.43 -3.27 -2.66
C HIS A 72 23.51 -3.11 -4.19
N LYS A 73 22.43 -3.48 -4.91
CA LYS A 73 22.23 -3.21 -6.35
C LYS A 73 21.60 -1.84 -6.62
N GLY A 74 22.06 -0.80 -5.91
CA GLY A 74 21.59 0.57 -6.08
C GLY A 74 22.57 1.39 -6.93
N PRO A 75 22.16 2.55 -7.48
CA PRO A 75 23.10 3.44 -8.15
C PRO A 75 24.20 3.83 -7.17
N ALA A 76 25.46 3.58 -7.57
CA ALA A 76 26.63 3.91 -6.77
C ALA A 76 26.56 5.36 -6.27
N GLY A 77 26.98 5.58 -5.02
CA GLY A 77 26.93 6.89 -4.38
C GLY A 77 27.57 7.98 -5.24
N LYS A 78 26.92 9.14 -5.28
CA LYS A 78 27.30 10.29 -6.09
C LYS A 78 28.78 10.66 -5.86
N THR A 79 29.51 10.83 -6.96
CA THR A 79 30.89 11.33 -7.01
C THR A 79 31.02 12.62 -6.22
N THR A 80 31.91 12.66 -5.24
CA THR A 80 32.12 13.84 -4.39
C THR A 80 33.61 14.20 -4.37
N TYR A 81 33.91 15.49 -4.56
CA TYR A 81 35.26 15.99 -4.88
C TYR A 81 36.10 16.45 -3.67
N LEU A 82 35.53 16.59 -2.45
CA LEU A 82 36.26 17.09 -1.26
C LEU A 82 35.65 16.69 0.10
N HIS A 83 34.90 15.59 0.21
CA HIS A 83 34.31 15.20 1.49
C HIS A 83 35.09 14.04 2.13
N TYR A 84 35.54 14.23 3.37
CA TYR A 84 36.15 13.21 4.24
C TYR A 84 35.13 12.58 5.21
N ALA A 85 33.86 12.96 5.06
CA ALA A 85 32.76 12.57 5.93
C ALA A 85 31.50 12.39 5.11
N LYS A 86 30.69 11.40 5.48
CA LYS A 86 29.37 11.18 4.91
C LYS A 86 28.39 10.80 6.01
N SER A 87 27.26 11.51 6.02
CA SER A 87 26.11 11.09 6.81
C SER A 87 25.60 9.77 6.27
N LEU A 88 25.30 8.85 7.18
CA LEU A 88 24.73 7.57 6.82
C LEU A 88 23.41 7.74 6.07
N ASP A 89 23.25 6.91 5.05
CA ASP A 89 22.08 6.80 4.18
C ASP A 89 21.82 5.31 3.90
N ASN A 90 20.70 5.00 3.25
CA ASN A 90 20.32 3.62 2.95
C ASN A 90 21.23 2.93 1.91
N ARG A 91 22.19 3.64 1.29
CA ARG A 91 23.05 3.09 0.23
C ARG A 91 24.25 2.32 0.79
N VAL A 92 24.50 2.42 2.10
CA VAL A 92 25.61 1.75 2.77
C VAL A 92 25.07 0.81 3.84
N ASN A 93 25.24 -0.50 3.65
CA ASN A 93 24.94 -1.50 4.66
C ASN A 93 26.10 -1.61 5.66
N LEU A 94 25.86 -1.20 6.91
CA LEU A 94 26.87 -1.15 7.97
C LEU A 94 27.20 -2.52 8.58
N ASN A 95 26.39 -3.54 8.27
CA ASN A 95 26.63 -4.93 8.69
C ASN A 95 27.58 -5.67 7.73
N GLU A 96 27.83 -5.09 6.57
CA GLU A 96 28.69 -5.65 5.52
C GLU A 96 30.02 -4.90 5.44
N ASN A 97 30.91 -5.42 4.58
CA ASN A 97 32.14 -4.73 4.27
C ASN A 97 31.85 -3.51 3.39
N ILE A 98 32.34 -2.37 3.85
CA ILE A 98 32.24 -1.08 3.17
C ILE A 98 33.45 -0.96 2.26
N THR A 99 33.21 -0.63 0.99
CA THR A 99 34.23 -0.43 -0.03
C THR A 99 34.25 1.03 -0.47
N LEU A 100 35.39 1.69 -0.28
CA LEU A 100 35.68 3.03 -0.78
C LEU A 100 36.65 2.93 -1.96
N LYS A 101 36.23 3.46 -3.11
CA LYS A 101 37.10 3.70 -4.26
C LYS A 101 37.51 5.16 -4.27
N MET A 102 38.81 5.42 -4.41
CA MET A 102 39.34 6.77 -4.42
C MET A 102 40.43 6.94 -5.47
N ASN A 103 40.40 8.07 -6.17
CA ASN A 103 41.46 8.50 -7.06
C ASN A 103 41.80 9.98 -6.84
N THR A 104 43.06 10.32 -7.09
CA THR A 104 43.57 11.69 -7.05
C THR A 104 43.31 12.35 -8.40
N LEU A 105 42.97 13.63 -8.37
CA LEU A 105 42.75 14.49 -9.52
C LEU A 105 43.65 15.72 -9.37
N CYS A 106 44.33 16.10 -10.44
CA CYS A 106 45.19 17.26 -10.48
C CYS A 106 45.09 17.87 -11.89
N ASP A 107 44.45 19.03 -12.00
CA ASP A 107 44.04 19.63 -13.28
C ASP A 107 43.30 18.61 -14.17
N ASN A 108 43.88 18.25 -15.33
CA ASN A 108 43.34 17.23 -16.26
C ASN A 108 43.92 15.81 -16.04
N ARG A 109 44.75 15.60 -15.03
CA ARG A 109 45.34 14.29 -14.71
C ARG A 109 44.54 13.57 -13.63
N THR A 110 44.44 12.26 -13.80
CA THR A 110 43.76 11.36 -12.85
C THR A 110 44.70 10.21 -12.49
N SER A 111 44.76 9.86 -11.20
CA SER A 111 45.50 8.68 -10.77
C SER A 111 44.68 7.41 -11.03
N ASP A 112 45.34 6.26 -10.94
CA ASP A 112 44.66 4.97 -10.81
C ASP A 112 43.68 4.98 -9.64
N VAL A 113 42.63 4.19 -9.75
CA VAL A 113 41.63 4.02 -8.68
C VAL A 113 42.16 3.03 -7.67
N LYS A 114 42.22 3.46 -6.41
CA LYS A 114 42.55 2.58 -5.30
C LYS A 114 41.30 2.22 -4.51
N THR A 115 41.14 0.92 -4.28
CA THR A 115 39.97 0.37 -3.59
C THR A 115 40.37 -0.05 -2.19
N PHE A 116 39.58 0.35 -1.20
CA PHE A 116 39.79 0.05 0.20
C PHE A 116 38.52 -0.54 0.77
N THR A 117 38.66 -1.68 1.46
CA THR A 117 37.53 -2.38 2.04
C THR A 117 37.75 -2.55 3.55
N SER A 118 36.75 -2.21 4.35
CA SER A 118 36.79 -2.34 5.80
C SER A 118 35.46 -2.79 6.37
N SER A 119 35.48 -3.44 7.54
CA SER A 119 34.30 -3.79 8.31
C SER A 119 34.19 -2.90 9.54
N LEU A 120 32.98 -2.43 9.86
CA LEU A 120 32.73 -1.62 11.07
C LEU A 120 32.60 -2.48 12.33
N THR A 121 32.08 -3.70 12.19
CA THR A 121 31.86 -4.64 13.28
C THR A 121 32.79 -5.83 13.16
N SER A 122 33.34 -6.28 14.29
CA SER A 122 34.14 -7.49 14.40
C SER A 122 33.32 -8.67 14.95
N GLY A 123 33.77 -9.89 14.69
CA GLY A 123 33.12 -11.12 15.13
C GLY A 123 32.66 -12.01 13.98
N ASN A 124 32.24 -13.24 14.29
CA ASN A 124 31.79 -14.20 13.28
C ASN A 124 30.46 -13.72 12.64
N PRO A 125 30.40 -13.50 11.31
CA PRO A 125 29.17 -13.08 10.62
C PRO A 125 27.96 -13.99 10.88
N ARG A 126 28.17 -15.29 11.11
CA ARG A 126 27.10 -16.27 11.36
C ARG A 126 26.49 -16.19 12.75
N THR A 127 27.12 -15.46 13.67
CA THR A 127 26.60 -15.20 15.04
C THR A 127 25.70 -13.96 15.10
N MET A 128 25.73 -13.13 14.06
CA MET A 128 24.96 -11.90 13.96
C MET A 128 23.46 -12.21 13.95
N VAL A 129 22.65 -11.37 14.61
CA VAL A 129 21.19 -11.55 14.60
C VAL A 129 20.62 -11.39 13.19
N ARG A 130 19.50 -12.05 12.93
CA ARG A 130 18.84 -12.12 11.62
C ARG A 130 17.42 -11.63 11.69
N ASN A 131 16.90 -11.17 10.55
CA ASN A 131 15.53 -10.69 10.38
C ASN A 131 15.13 -9.64 11.43
N MET A 132 16.05 -8.73 11.75
CA MET A 132 15.74 -7.63 12.66
C MET A 132 14.76 -6.67 12.00
N THR A 133 13.65 -6.39 12.67
CA THR A 133 12.64 -5.44 12.25
C THR A 133 12.28 -4.54 13.41
N CYS A 134 12.09 -3.25 13.16
CA CYS A 134 11.55 -2.32 14.13
C CYS A 134 10.30 -1.66 13.55
N ILE A 135 9.28 -1.47 14.38
CA ILE A 135 8.03 -0.81 14.05
C ILE A 135 7.78 0.27 15.10
N TRP A 136 7.58 1.51 14.66
CA TRP A 136 7.17 2.62 15.53
C TRP A 136 5.65 2.62 15.64
N ASP A 137 5.15 1.77 16.53
CA ASP A 137 3.74 1.59 16.80
C ASP A 137 3.15 2.85 17.42
N TYR A 138 2.12 3.33 16.74
CA TYR A 138 1.27 4.46 17.13
C TYR A 138 2.02 5.77 17.32
N LYS A 139 3.23 5.89 16.77
CA LYS A 139 4.17 6.98 17.05
C LYS A 139 4.50 7.16 18.54
N GLU A 140 4.30 6.13 19.36
CA GLU A 140 4.52 6.17 20.81
C GLU A 140 5.61 5.19 21.25
N TYR A 141 5.63 3.99 20.67
CA TYR A 141 6.55 2.92 21.06
C TYR A 141 7.26 2.34 19.85
N VAL A 142 8.55 2.10 19.96
CA VAL A 142 9.29 1.31 18.98
C VAL A 142 9.40 -0.11 19.49
N ASN A 143 8.87 -1.05 18.71
CA ASN A 143 8.96 -2.48 18.93
C ASN A 143 9.96 -3.07 17.93
N CYS A 144 11.12 -3.48 18.43
CA CYS A 144 12.15 -4.16 17.65
C CYS A 144 12.14 -5.66 17.96
N THR A 145 12.16 -6.49 16.92
CA THR A 145 12.23 -7.96 17.04
C THR A 145 13.35 -8.51 16.16
N TRP A 146 13.96 -9.63 16.56
CA TRP A 146 15.03 -10.28 15.82
C TRP A 146 15.05 -11.79 16.08
N ARG A 147 15.84 -12.52 15.28
CA ARG A 147 16.13 -13.94 15.47
C ARG A 147 17.62 -14.17 15.70
N PRO A 148 18.01 -15.21 16.45
CA PRO A 148 19.42 -15.59 16.58
C PRO A 148 20.11 -15.91 15.23
N GLY A 149 21.41 -15.63 15.16
CA GLY A 149 22.31 -16.12 14.12
C GLY A 149 22.44 -17.65 14.13
N GLU A 150 22.98 -18.24 13.07
CA GLU A 150 23.12 -19.71 12.91
C GLU A 150 24.04 -20.28 13.96
N ASP A 151 25.16 -19.61 14.16
CA ASP A 151 26.23 -20.06 15.05
C ASP A 151 26.15 -19.33 16.40
N THR A 152 24.96 -18.84 16.77
CA THR A 152 24.77 -18.16 18.06
C THR A 152 25.00 -19.16 19.19
N PRO A 153 25.88 -18.86 20.17
CA PRO A 153 26.03 -19.68 21.36
C PRO A 153 24.70 -19.85 22.11
N PRO A 154 24.52 -20.95 22.86
CA PRO A 154 23.38 -21.07 23.75
C PRO A 154 23.44 -19.99 24.86
N ASN A 155 22.27 -19.52 25.31
CA ASN A 155 22.12 -18.55 26.42
C ASN A 155 22.76 -17.17 26.19
N VAL A 156 22.71 -16.64 24.97
CA VAL A 156 23.16 -15.26 24.69
C VAL A 156 22.24 -14.24 25.36
N ASN A 157 22.85 -13.29 26.07
CA ASN A 157 22.15 -12.18 26.69
C ASN A 157 22.17 -10.96 25.76
N TYR A 158 21.19 -10.90 24.86
CA TYR A 158 21.05 -9.79 23.93
C TYR A 158 20.73 -8.48 24.67
N ILE A 159 21.42 -7.42 24.26
CA ILE A 159 21.12 -6.04 24.63
C ILE A 159 20.86 -5.23 23.36
N LEU A 160 19.90 -4.32 23.43
CA LEU A 160 19.62 -3.35 22.38
C LEU A 160 19.93 -1.95 22.89
N ARG A 161 20.73 -1.21 22.12
CA ARG A 161 20.91 0.23 22.30
C ARG A 161 20.42 0.97 21.07
N TYR A 162 19.86 2.16 21.25
CA TYR A 162 19.37 2.96 20.14
C TYR A 162 19.80 4.43 20.23
N TRP A 163 19.76 5.08 19.07
CA TRP A 163 20.08 6.47 18.87
C TRP A 163 19.04 7.11 17.95
N ILE A 164 18.74 8.37 18.22
CA ILE A 164 17.88 9.22 17.40
C ILE A 164 18.61 10.54 17.19
N ALA A 165 18.78 10.97 15.94
CA ALA A 165 19.47 12.21 15.64
C ALA A 165 18.80 13.04 14.55
N ASP A 166 18.98 14.35 14.67
CA ASP A 166 18.58 15.34 13.68
C ASP A 166 19.60 15.45 12.54
N GLY A 167 19.11 15.80 11.35
CA GLY A 167 19.91 16.40 10.28
C GLY A 167 20.71 15.44 9.39
N ASP A 168 21.14 15.97 8.23
CA ASP A 168 21.95 15.29 7.20
C ASP A 168 23.43 15.68 7.18
N SER A 169 23.80 16.66 7.99
CA SER A 169 25.16 17.19 8.06
C SER A 169 25.94 16.53 9.19
N CYS A 170 27.03 15.87 8.84
CA CYS A 170 28.01 15.48 9.83
C CYS A 170 28.70 16.71 10.43
N PRO A 171 28.87 16.78 11.77
CA PRO A 171 29.54 17.91 12.38
C PRO A 171 30.99 18.02 11.85
N PRO A 172 31.55 19.24 11.75
CA PRO A 172 32.94 19.42 11.37
C PRO A 172 33.85 18.68 12.36
N ARG A 173 34.96 18.13 11.86
CA ARG A 173 35.92 17.38 12.69
C ARG A 173 36.52 18.31 13.74
N VAL A 174 36.07 18.20 14.98
CA VAL A 174 36.78 18.73 16.14
C VAL A 174 37.87 17.72 16.49
N ASN A 175 39.05 18.20 16.92
CA ASN A 175 40.23 17.41 17.31
C ASN A 175 40.00 16.59 18.61
N LYS A 176 38.92 15.82 18.67
CA LYS A 176 38.73 14.74 19.64
C LYS A 176 39.38 13.47 19.10
N GLN A 177 40.03 12.76 20.02
CA GLN A 177 40.75 11.51 19.78
C GLN A 177 39.84 10.49 19.09
N SER A 178 40.43 9.68 18.21
CA SER A 178 39.68 8.74 17.39
C SER A 178 39.01 7.68 18.24
N THR A 179 37.69 7.55 18.12
CA THR A 179 36.90 6.53 18.81
C THR A 179 36.68 5.35 17.87
N LEU A 180 37.02 4.14 18.33
CA LEU A 180 36.63 2.93 17.62
C LEU A 180 35.11 2.84 17.60
N PHE A 181 34.50 2.23 16.58
CA PHE A 181 33.04 2.02 16.51
C PHE A 181 32.50 1.39 17.81
N ARG A 182 33.27 0.47 18.39
CA ARG A 182 32.98 -0.18 19.66
C ARG A 182 32.83 0.79 20.84
N ASP A 183 33.62 1.85 20.88
CA ASP A 183 33.59 2.85 21.97
C ASP A 183 32.32 3.70 21.90
N LEU A 184 31.74 3.85 20.71
CA LEU A 184 30.48 4.58 20.52
C LEU A 184 29.25 3.75 20.91
N LEU A 185 29.36 2.42 20.95
CA LEU A 185 28.24 1.54 21.25
C LEU A 185 27.63 1.84 22.62
N ASP A 186 28.43 2.25 23.60
CA ASP A 186 27.94 2.52 24.95
C ASP A 186 27.21 3.87 25.11
N GLY A 187 27.32 4.76 24.12
CA GLY A 187 26.67 6.08 24.14
C GLY A 187 25.17 6.07 23.83
N GLY A 188 24.62 4.94 23.40
CA GLY A 188 23.20 4.83 23.04
C GLY A 188 22.29 4.57 24.23
N GLU A 189 21.02 4.95 24.09
CA GLU A 189 20.00 4.66 25.09
C GLU A 189 19.78 3.15 25.17
N LEU A 190 19.83 2.60 26.39
CA LEU A 190 19.65 1.18 26.62
C LEU A 190 18.16 0.83 26.68
N CYS A 191 17.74 -0.16 25.89
CA CYS A 191 16.40 -0.71 26.01
C CYS A 191 16.23 -1.45 27.34
N GLN A 192 15.09 -1.24 27.99
CA GLN A 192 14.79 -1.82 29.31
C GLN A 192 13.73 -2.92 29.26
N ASN A 193 12.78 -2.86 28.32
CA ASN A 193 11.66 -3.78 28.26
C ASN A 193 11.87 -4.80 27.14
N TYR A 194 12.35 -5.99 27.52
CA TYR A 194 12.70 -7.06 26.59
C TYR A 194 11.61 -8.13 26.55
N THR A 195 11.34 -8.62 25.34
CA THR A 195 10.47 -9.77 25.13
C THR A 195 11.33 -11.03 25.04
N SER A 196 11.07 -11.99 25.91
CA SER A 196 11.78 -13.26 25.97
C SER A 196 10.84 -14.45 25.83
N TYR A 197 11.28 -15.48 25.13
CA TYR A 197 10.54 -16.74 24.95
C TYR A 197 11.52 -17.89 25.19
N SER A 198 11.15 -18.81 26.07
CA SER A 198 12.00 -19.95 26.44
C SER A 198 13.42 -19.53 26.89
N GLY A 199 13.52 -18.43 27.66
CA GLY A 199 14.79 -17.91 28.16
C GLY A 199 15.65 -17.12 27.15
N ASN A 200 15.25 -17.07 25.88
CA ASN A 200 15.94 -16.28 24.84
C ASN A 200 15.24 -14.94 24.59
N THR A 201 16.01 -13.86 24.58
CA THR A 201 15.53 -12.52 24.21
C THR A 201 15.43 -12.39 22.70
N PHE A 202 14.26 -12.03 22.20
CA PHE A 202 13.98 -11.91 20.75
C PHE A 202 13.38 -10.57 20.36
N GLY A 203 13.18 -9.67 21.32
CA GLY A 203 12.67 -8.35 21.03
C GLY A 203 12.86 -7.38 22.18
N CYS A 204 12.61 -6.11 21.89
CA CYS A 204 12.72 -4.99 22.80
C CYS A 204 11.69 -3.93 22.43
N LEU A 205 11.05 -3.37 23.45
CA LEU A 205 10.03 -2.33 23.36
C LEU A 205 10.50 -1.10 24.15
N PHE A 206 10.44 0.08 23.55
CA PHE A 206 10.76 1.34 24.25
C PHE A 206 9.92 2.49 23.72
N ARG A 207 9.78 3.53 24.53
CA ARG A 207 9.02 4.73 24.17
C ARG A 207 9.88 5.69 23.36
N VAL A 208 9.28 6.30 22.34
CA VAL A 208 9.90 7.36 21.55
C VAL A 208 8.91 8.51 21.44
N ASP A 209 9.38 9.73 21.71
CA ASP A 209 8.55 10.93 21.60
C ASP A 209 8.03 11.11 20.15
N PRO A 210 6.73 11.34 19.94
CA PRO A 210 6.18 11.69 18.62
C PRO A 210 6.92 12.84 17.91
N ARG A 211 7.58 13.74 18.64
CA ARG A 211 8.39 14.84 18.08
C ARG A 211 9.67 14.37 17.39
N MET A 212 10.00 13.09 17.46
CA MET A 212 11.14 12.50 16.76
C MET A 212 10.85 12.20 15.28
N GLU A 213 9.70 12.63 14.77
CA GLU A 213 9.38 12.55 13.34
C GLU A 213 10.51 13.10 12.46
N PHE A 214 10.70 12.46 11.30
CA PHE A 214 11.74 12.78 10.31
C PHE A 214 13.20 12.64 10.77
N LYS A 215 13.44 12.23 12.02
CA LYS A 215 14.80 12.00 12.53
C LYS A 215 15.35 10.65 12.06
N LYS A 216 16.67 10.56 12.01
CA LYS A 216 17.39 9.31 11.80
C LYS A 216 17.23 8.42 13.02
N PHE A 217 17.09 7.12 12.77
CA PHE A 217 17.00 6.12 13.83
C PHE A 217 18.02 5.01 13.56
N LEU A 218 18.75 4.65 14.61
CA LEU A 218 19.70 3.56 14.58
C LEU A 218 19.53 2.73 15.84
N ALA A 219 19.49 1.42 15.70
CA ALA A 219 19.50 0.46 16.80
C ALA A 219 20.61 -0.56 16.59
N VAL A 220 21.33 -0.90 17.65
CA VAL A 220 22.35 -1.95 17.65
C VAL A 220 21.95 -3.05 18.61
N VAL A 221 21.91 -4.27 18.09
CA VAL A 221 21.76 -5.49 18.89
C VAL A 221 23.12 -6.14 19.06
N MET A 222 23.50 -6.37 20.31
CA MET A 222 24.78 -6.95 20.68
C MET A 222 24.61 -7.87 21.89
N ASP A 223 25.67 -8.58 22.26
CA ASP A 223 25.73 -9.40 23.47
C ASP A 223 26.59 -8.71 24.52
N ARG A 224 26.16 -8.73 25.78
CA ARG A 224 26.95 -8.24 26.90
C ARG A 224 28.31 -8.95 27.00
N SER A 225 28.35 -10.23 26.67
CA SER A 225 29.57 -11.05 26.69
C SER A 225 30.39 -10.95 25.39
N GLN A 226 29.90 -10.19 24.40
CA GLN A 226 30.57 -9.95 23.11
C GLN A 226 30.88 -11.23 22.31
N ASN A 227 30.09 -12.29 22.51
CA ASN A 227 30.29 -13.55 21.79
C ASN A 227 29.64 -13.54 20.40
N ILE A 228 28.82 -12.53 20.11
CA ILE A 228 28.18 -12.34 18.81
C ILE A 228 28.71 -11.09 18.13
N ARG A 229 28.71 -11.12 16.80
CA ARG A 229 28.91 -9.92 16.00
C ARG A 229 27.73 -8.95 16.18
N PRO A 230 27.96 -7.67 16.53
CA PRO A 230 26.89 -6.68 16.63
C PRO A 230 26.16 -6.49 15.29
N TYR A 231 24.83 -6.33 15.36
CA TYR A 231 23.99 -6.00 14.21
C TYR A 231 23.48 -4.57 14.33
N ILE A 232 23.62 -3.80 13.25
CA ILE A 232 23.23 -2.40 13.14
C ILE A 232 21.97 -2.32 12.26
N TYR A 233 20.87 -1.86 12.84
CA TYR A 233 19.64 -1.50 12.15
C TYR A 233 19.60 0.01 11.97
N PHE A 234 19.77 0.50 10.75
CA PHE A 234 19.74 1.92 10.44
C PHE A 234 18.59 2.24 9.50
N ILE A 235 17.83 3.29 9.83
CA ILE A 235 16.87 3.91 8.92
C ILE A 235 17.13 5.42 8.88
N PRO A 236 17.13 6.02 7.68
CA PRO A 236 17.40 7.46 7.54
C PRO A 236 16.27 8.32 8.11
N CYS A 237 15.09 7.74 8.38
CA CYS A 237 13.91 8.45 8.83
C CYS A 237 12.96 7.51 9.55
N ILE A 238 12.68 7.79 10.82
CA ILE A 238 11.84 6.95 11.67
C ILE A 238 10.38 6.82 11.19
N ASN A 239 9.87 7.81 10.43
CA ASN A 239 8.52 7.75 9.84
C ASN A 239 8.36 6.56 8.86
N SER A 240 9.45 6.06 8.29
CA SER A 240 9.43 4.89 7.39
C SER A 240 9.02 3.59 8.09
N ILE A 241 9.14 3.53 9.42
CA ILE A 241 8.73 2.39 10.24
C ILE A 241 7.50 2.69 11.11
N ALA A 242 6.85 3.83 10.92
CA ALA A 242 5.69 4.22 11.72
C ALA A 242 4.42 3.47 11.30
N LYS A 243 3.75 2.83 12.26
CA LYS A 243 2.46 2.15 12.06
C LYS A 243 1.39 2.83 12.91
N LEU A 244 0.36 3.37 12.28
CA LEU A 244 -0.68 4.15 12.98
C LEU A 244 -1.71 3.26 13.69
N LYS A 245 -2.47 3.84 14.63
CA LYS A 245 -3.65 3.18 15.24
C LYS A 245 -4.76 3.04 14.21
N ALA A 246 -5.57 1.99 14.34
CA ALA A 246 -6.78 1.84 13.55
C ALA A 246 -7.75 3.01 13.84
N PRO A 247 -8.36 3.63 12.82
CA PRO A 247 -9.24 4.78 13.02
C PRO A 247 -10.61 4.37 13.58
N VAL A 248 -11.25 5.28 14.31
CA VAL A 248 -12.61 5.07 14.84
C VAL A 248 -13.63 5.63 13.86
N ILE A 249 -14.58 4.80 13.42
CA ILE A 249 -15.59 5.15 12.41
C ILE A 249 -16.92 5.55 13.06
N HIS A 250 -17.50 6.63 12.54
CA HIS A 250 -18.86 7.09 12.78
C HIS A 250 -19.67 7.07 11.49
N LEU A 251 -20.88 6.54 11.56
CA LEU A 251 -21.81 6.42 10.43
C LEU A 251 -23.06 7.25 10.67
N LYS A 252 -23.43 8.07 9.68
CA LYS A 252 -24.67 8.85 9.72
C LYS A 252 -25.40 8.74 8.38
N ARG A 253 -26.66 8.31 8.41
CA ARG A 253 -27.54 8.37 7.24
C ARG A 253 -28.06 9.81 7.10
N THR A 254 -27.92 10.36 5.90
CA THR A 254 -28.44 11.68 5.56
C THR A 254 -29.90 11.58 5.09
N PRO A 255 -30.65 12.70 5.07
CA PRO A 255 -32.03 12.71 4.56
C PRO A 255 -32.16 12.27 3.09
N ASN A 256 -31.08 12.38 2.29
CA ASN A 256 -31.08 12.07 0.86
C ASN A 256 -30.71 10.60 0.57
N ASN A 257 -30.88 9.69 1.54
CA ASN A 257 -30.45 8.29 1.46
C ASN A 257 -28.94 8.10 1.17
N THR A 258 -28.10 9.11 1.41
CA THR A 258 -26.65 8.95 1.37
C THR A 258 -26.13 8.59 2.76
N VAL A 259 -25.04 7.86 2.83
CA VAL A 259 -24.36 7.56 4.09
C VAL A 259 -23.09 8.39 4.16
N LEU A 260 -23.03 9.24 5.17
CA LEU A 260 -21.83 9.95 5.57
C LEU A 260 -21.02 9.02 6.49
N VAL A 261 -19.82 8.70 6.05
CA VAL A 261 -18.82 7.97 6.82
C VAL A 261 -17.79 8.99 7.27
N GLN A 262 -17.59 9.11 8.58
CA GLN A 262 -16.58 9.95 9.17
C GLN A 262 -15.67 9.08 10.02
N TRP A 263 -14.37 9.36 10.00
CA TRP A 263 -13.44 8.70 10.90
C TRP A 263 -12.57 9.71 11.61
N ASN A 264 -12.29 9.43 12.87
CA ASN A 264 -11.36 10.23 13.66
C ASN A 264 -10.06 9.46 13.85
N VAL A 265 -8.94 10.18 13.78
CA VAL A 265 -7.62 9.69 14.14
C VAL A 265 -7.24 10.42 15.41
N SER A 266 -7.25 9.70 16.52
CA SER A 266 -7.08 10.26 17.87
C SER A 266 -5.71 10.88 18.12
N ASP A 267 -4.72 10.65 17.25
CA ASP A 267 -3.30 10.98 17.50
C ASP A 267 -2.63 11.92 16.48
N THR A 268 -3.37 12.53 15.55
CA THR A 268 -2.71 13.36 14.51
C THR A 268 -3.52 14.60 14.17
N SER A 269 -2.95 15.77 14.47
CA SER A 269 -3.39 17.08 13.99
C SER A 269 -2.93 17.40 12.56
N GLU A 270 -2.56 16.40 11.75
CA GLU A 270 -1.99 16.63 10.43
C GLU A 270 -2.79 15.95 9.31
N TYR A 271 -3.24 16.78 8.38
CA TYR A 271 -4.03 16.49 7.18
C TYR A 271 -3.27 15.66 6.12
N ASP A 272 -2.28 14.85 6.53
CA ASP A 272 -1.32 14.18 5.66
C ASP A 272 -1.40 12.65 5.83
N LEU A 273 -2.63 12.13 5.78
CA LEU A 273 -2.94 10.72 5.95
C LEU A 273 -3.60 10.18 4.68
N GLU A 274 -3.22 8.96 4.32
CA GLU A 274 -3.85 8.20 3.24
C GLU A 274 -4.75 7.12 3.86
N TYR A 275 -5.98 7.03 3.38
CA TYR A 275 -6.99 6.11 3.91
C TYR A 275 -7.37 5.08 2.87
N ASN A 276 -7.47 3.83 3.28
CA ASN A 276 -8.06 2.78 2.47
C ASN A 276 -9.40 2.39 3.06
N ILE A 277 -10.41 2.36 2.21
CA ILE A 277 -11.78 2.10 2.59
C ILE A 277 -12.23 0.83 1.89
N LEU A 278 -12.92 -0.06 2.60
CA LEU A 278 -13.50 -1.26 2.04
C LEU A 278 -14.98 -1.30 2.41
N SER A 279 -15.84 -1.39 1.39
CA SER A 279 -17.29 -1.48 1.53
C SER A 279 -17.85 -2.68 0.78
N ASN A 280 -19.09 -3.06 1.12
CA ASN A 280 -19.77 -4.22 0.55
C ASN A 280 -20.73 -3.89 -0.61
N THR A 281 -21.05 -2.61 -0.83
CA THR A 281 -22.04 -2.17 -1.84
C THR A 281 -21.50 -2.20 -3.28
N ASP A 282 -20.20 -1.98 -3.42
CA ASP A 282 -19.44 -2.21 -4.64
C ASP A 282 -18.45 -3.33 -4.32
N LYS A 283 -18.37 -4.37 -5.17
CA LYS A 283 -17.51 -5.55 -4.94
C LYS A 283 -16.08 -5.12 -4.55
N GLN A 284 -15.78 -5.16 -3.25
CA GLN A 284 -14.47 -4.88 -2.63
C GLN A 284 -13.70 -3.70 -3.23
N THR A 285 -14.24 -2.49 -3.16
CA THR A 285 -13.52 -1.32 -3.65
C THR A 285 -12.55 -0.80 -2.58
N GLU A 286 -11.26 -1.12 -2.68
CA GLU A 286 -10.21 -0.36 -2.00
C GLU A 286 -10.08 1.01 -2.68
N LYS A 287 -10.44 2.08 -1.98
CA LYS A 287 -10.25 3.47 -2.44
C LYS A 287 -9.28 4.19 -1.52
N VAL A 288 -8.31 4.89 -2.13
CA VAL A 288 -7.39 5.78 -1.42
C VAL A 288 -8.01 7.17 -1.32
N ALA A 289 -8.30 7.63 -0.10
CA ALA A 289 -8.81 8.97 0.18
C ALA A 289 -7.80 9.78 1.01
N ALA A 290 -7.78 11.10 0.82
CA ALA A 290 -7.00 12.05 1.63
C ALA A 290 -7.88 12.88 2.60
N SER A 291 -9.16 12.55 2.68
CA SER A 291 -10.18 13.23 3.51
C SER A 291 -10.49 12.36 4.73
N ASN A 292 -10.96 12.97 5.83
CA ASN A 292 -11.44 12.25 7.03
C ASN A 292 -12.94 11.85 6.95
N LYS A 293 -13.56 12.10 5.80
CA LYS A 293 -14.97 11.84 5.55
C LYS A 293 -15.21 11.49 4.09
N GLU A 294 -16.19 10.63 3.85
CA GLU A 294 -16.65 10.26 2.52
C GLU A 294 -18.16 10.01 2.51
N PHE A 295 -18.78 10.27 1.35
CA PHE A 295 -20.20 10.05 1.12
C PHE A 295 -20.40 8.86 0.19
N PHE A 296 -21.24 7.92 0.62
CA PHE A 296 -21.64 6.76 -0.18
C PHE A 296 -23.12 6.89 -0.55
N ASN A 297 -23.42 6.68 -1.83
CA ASN A 297 -24.79 6.58 -2.31
C ASN A 297 -25.22 5.11 -2.18
N ILE A 298 -26.22 4.85 -1.34
CA ILE A 298 -26.61 3.48 -0.99
C ILE A 298 -28.10 3.30 -1.21
N LEU A 299 -28.45 2.18 -1.82
CA LEU A 299 -29.84 1.74 -1.94
C LEU A 299 -30.40 1.42 -0.54
N PRO A 300 -31.58 1.95 -0.17
CA PRO A 300 -32.14 1.80 1.18
C PRO A 300 -32.36 0.34 1.60
N ASP A 301 -32.49 -0.59 0.65
CA ASP A 301 -32.74 -2.01 0.90
C ASP A 301 -31.48 -2.84 1.21
N VAL A 302 -30.29 -2.24 1.13
CA VAL A 302 -29.02 -2.96 1.29
C VAL A 302 -28.40 -2.64 2.65
N GLN A 303 -27.97 -3.68 3.37
CA GLN A 303 -27.14 -3.50 4.56
C GLN A 303 -25.77 -2.97 4.14
N PHE A 304 -25.35 -1.85 4.71
CA PHE A 304 -24.03 -1.28 4.43
C PHE A 304 -23.05 -1.69 5.51
N ALA A 305 -21.88 -2.18 5.12
CA ALA A 305 -20.79 -2.50 6.01
C ALA A 305 -19.51 -1.85 5.49
N ILE A 306 -18.74 -1.24 6.40
CA ILE A 306 -17.51 -0.54 6.05
C ILE A 306 -16.37 -0.83 7.03
N LYS A 307 -15.16 -0.85 6.50
CA LYS A 307 -13.90 -0.81 7.25
C LYS A 307 -13.00 0.28 6.67
N VAL A 308 -12.21 0.91 7.52
CA VAL A 308 -11.24 1.94 7.14
C VAL A 308 -9.91 1.63 7.80
N ARG A 309 -8.81 1.78 7.07
CA ARG A 309 -7.45 1.76 7.61
C ARG A 309 -6.71 3.00 7.12
N VAL A 310 -5.70 3.41 7.87
CA VAL A 310 -4.90 4.62 7.62
C VAL A 310 -3.41 4.31 7.54
N ALA A 311 -2.68 5.08 6.74
CA ALA A 311 -1.22 5.14 6.69
C ALA A 311 -0.74 6.60 6.62
N LEU A 312 0.55 6.82 6.91
CA LEU A 312 1.18 8.12 6.66
C LEU A 312 1.23 8.38 5.15
N ALA A 313 0.89 9.60 4.73
CA ALA A 313 1.01 9.98 3.33
C ALA A 313 2.47 9.92 2.86
N GLN A 314 2.68 9.66 1.57
CA GLN A 314 4.02 9.50 1.00
C GLN A 314 4.97 10.67 1.33
N ARG A 315 4.48 11.91 1.33
CA ARG A 315 5.28 13.12 1.67
C ARG A 315 5.84 13.12 3.09
N ARG A 316 5.24 12.35 4.00
CA ARG A 316 5.69 12.20 5.39
C ARG A 316 6.71 11.06 5.55
N ILE A 317 6.81 10.20 4.55
CA ILE A 317 7.78 9.11 4.51
C ILE A 317 9.01 9.62 3.79
N CYS A 318 10.15 9.70 4.48
CA CYS A 318 11.38 10.11 3.83
C CYS A 318 11.77 9.02 2.82
N SER A 319 11.57 9.31 1.55
CA SER A 319 11.87 8.38 0.45
C SER A 319 13.35 8.51 0.14
N ALA A 320 14.08 7.42 0.27
CA ALA A 320 15.47 7.36 -0.15
C ALA A 320 15.50 6.86 -1.59
N SER A 321 15.40 7.82 -2.52
CA SER A 321 15.41 7.67 -3.99
C SER A 321 14.02 7.54 -4.65
N PRO A 322 13.78 8.28 -5.76
CA PRO A 322 12.62 8.08 -6.64
C PRO A 322 12.60 6.71 -7.34
N ASP A 323 13.70 5.95 -7.29
CA ASP A 323 13.88 4.69 -8.01
C ASP A 323 13.61 3.42 -7.18
N ASP A 324 13.13 3.52 -5.94
CA ASP A 324 12.77 2.35 -5.12
C ASP A 324 11.31 1.92 -5.43
N PRO A 325 11.09 0.81 -6.15
CA PRO A 325 9.78 0.46 -6.70
C PRO A 325 8.78 -0.04 -5.65
N VAL A 326 9.20 -0.22 -4.40
CA VAL A 326 8.31 -0.67 -3.31
C VAL A 326 8.07 0.47 -2.33
N LYS A 327 7.03 1.26 -2.63
CA LYS A 327 6.38 2.17 -1.68
C LYS A 327 5.86 1.37 -0.49
N LYS A 328 6.67 1.23 0.57
CA LYS A 328 6.28 0.43 1.74
C LYS A 328 5.54 1.31 2.76
N PHE A 329 4.26 1.54 2.51
CA PHE A 329 3.35 2.07 3.53
C PHE A 329 3.14 1.01 4.61
N LEU A 330 3.37 1.38 5.88
CA LEU A 330 2.88 0.59 7.01
C LEU A 330 1.45 1.01 7.32
N TRP A 331 0.51 0.31 6.69
CA TRP A 331 -0.90 0.47 6.99
C TRP A 331 -1.18 0.05 8.44
N SER A 332 -2.04 0.82 9.10
CA SER A 332 -2.70 0.40 10.34
C SER A 332 -3.56 -0.84 10.10
N GLU A 333 -3.94 -1.47 11.21
CA GLU A 333 -4.99 -2.47 11.18
C GLU A 333 -6.31 -1.87 10.70
N TRP A 334 -7.15 -2.71 10.09
CA TRP A 334 -8.51 -2.29 9.76
C TRP A 334 -9.28 -1.90 11.02
N SER A 335 -10.06 -0.84 10.92
CA SER A 335 -11.05 -0.50 11.94
C SER A 335 -12.02 -1.66 12.18
N GLU A 336 -12.70 -1.58 13.32
CA GLU A 336 -13.89 -2.40 13.54
C GLU A 336 -14.92 -2.17 12.41
N ILE A 337 -15.61 -3.25 12.06
CA ILE A 337 -16.67 -3.18 11.07
C ILE A 337 -17.86 -2.42 11.65
N LYS A 338 -18.31 -1.37 10.95
CA LYS A 338 -19.56 -0.69 11.29
C LYS A 338 -20.59 -0.99 10.22
N THR A 339 -21.78 -1.39 10.68
CA THR A 339 -22.88 -1.76 9.81
C THR A 339 -24.08 -0.84 10.00
N LEU A 340 -24.71 -0.43 8.90
CA LEU A 340 -26.00 0.23 8.92
C LEU A 340 -27.07 -0.73 8.37
N PRO A 341 -28.18 -0.93 9.11
CA PRO A 341 -29.26 -1.79 8.65
C PRO A 341 -30.01 -1.19 7.46
N ALA A 342 -30.60 -2.07 6.66
CA ALA A 342 -31.52 -1.70 5.59
C ALA A 342 -32.77 -1.00 6.16
N VAL A 343 -33.31 -0.04 5.42
CA VAL A 343 -34.56 0.67 5.75
C VAL A 343 -35.72 -0.20 5.28
N THR A 344 -36.14 -1.15 6.10
CA THR A 344 -37.26 -2.06 5.79
C THR A 344 -38.64 -1.47 6.10
N GLY A 345 -38.70 -0.29 6.73
CA GLY A 345 -39.94 0.30 7.25
C GLY A 345 -40.97 0.61 6.16
N GLY A 346 -40.61 1.35 5.12
CA GLY A 346 -41.60 1.90 4.17
C GLY A 346 -42.38 0.84 3.39
N ARG A 347 -41.73 -0.25 2.96
CA ARG A 347 -42.37 -1.30 2.15
C ARG A 347 -43.32 -2.16 2.95
N ILE A 348 -42.97 -2.51 4.19
CA ILE A 348 -43.82 -3.31 5.05
C ILE A 348 -45.09 -2.53 5.41
N THR A 349 -44.97 -1.25 5.76
CA THR A 349 -46.14 -0.42 6.05
C THR A 349 -47.07 -0.27 4.84
N LEU A 350 -46.51 -0.09 3.64
CA LEU A 350 -47.30 -0.04 2.40
C LEU A 350 -48.03 -1.36 2.12
N ILE A 351 -47.36 -2.50 2.29
CA ILE A 351 -47.98 -3.82 2.11
C ILE A 351 -49.12 -4.02 3.12
N VAL A 352 -48.92 -3.65 4.38
CA VAL A 352 -49.96 -3.75 5.42
C VAL A 352 -51.14 -2.83 5.11
N ILE A 353 -50.90 -1.60 4.65
CA ILE A 353 -51.96 -0.66 4.23
C ILE A 353 -52.76 -1.25 3.05
N LEU A 354 -52.09 -1.81 2.04
CA LEU A 354 -52.76 -2.41 0.88
C LEU A 354 -53.64 -3.61 1.27
N LEU A 355 -53.17 -4.44 2.21
CA LEU A 355 -53.94 -5.56 2.76
C LEU A 355 -55.17 -5.07 3.55
N LEU A 356 -55.01 -4.04 4.37
CA LEU A 356 -56.12 -3.44 5.14
C LEU A 356 -57.18 -2.83 4.22
N VAL A 357 -56.77 -2.08 3.19
CA VAL A 357 -57.69 -1.50 2.20
C VAL A 357 -58.48 -2.60 1.49
N SER A 358 -57.80 -3.69 1.09
CA SER A 358 -58.46 -4.83 0.46
C SER A 358 -59.48 -5.51 1.38
N LEU A 359 -59.17 -5.66 2.67
CA LEU A 359 -60.08 -6.22 3.66
C LEU A 359 -61.33 -5.34 3.85
N VAL A 360 -61.17 -4.02 3.91
CA VAL A 360 -62.29 -3.07 4.04
C VAL A 360 -63.23 -3.17 2.84
N ILE A 361 -62.69 -3.28 1.62
CA ILE A 361 -63.50 -3.45 0.40
C ILE A 361 -64.30 -4.76 0.45
N ILE A 362 -63.70 -5.86 0.91
CA ILE A 362 -64.40 -7.15 1.05
C ILE A 362 -65.54 -7.05 2.08
N VAL A 363 -65.31 -6.42 3.23
CA VAL A 363 -66.36 -6.26 4.25
C VAL A 363 -67.49 -5.36 3.74
N ALA A 364 -67.16 -4.25 3.08
CA ALA A 364 -68.16 -3.34 2.52
C ALA A 364 -69.02 -4.03 1.44
N THR A 365 -68.40 -4.82 0.55
CA THR A 365 -69.16 -5.58 -0.46
C THR A 365 -70.08 -6.63 0.16
N ILE A 366 -69.64 -7.35 1.20
CA ILE A 366 -70.49 -8.30 1.92
C ILE A 366 -71.68 -7.60 2.58
N LEU A 367 -71.44 -6.48 3.27
CA LEU A 367 -72.51 -5.68 3.89
C LEU A 367 -73.50 -5.15 2.86
N LEU A 368 -73.01 -4.69 1.71
CA LEU A 368 -73.85 -4.24 0.60
C LEU A 368 -74.70 -5.39 0.05
N LEU A 369 -74.12 -6.58 -0.16
CA LEU A 369 -74.85 -7.77 -0.61
C LEU A 369 -75.93 -8.20 0.40
N ILE A 370 -75.64 -8.13 1.71
CA ILE A 370 -76.64 -8.41 2.76
C ILE A 370 -77.76 -7.38 2.74
N ASN A 371 -77.44 -6.09 2.63
CA ASN A 371 -78.43 -5.03 2.56
C ASN A 371 -79.29 -5.13 1.30
N MET A 372 -78.68 -5.41 0.14
CA MET A 372 -79.42 -5.66 -1.10
C MET A 372 -80.34 -6.87 -0.97
N ARG A 373 -79.88 -7.96 -0.33
CA ARG A 373 -80.72 -9.13 -0.05
C ARG A 373 -81.87 -8.82 0.90
N ARG A 374 -81.65 -8.00 1.93
CA ARG A 374 -82.71 -7.54 2.86
C ARG A 374 -83.72 -6.62 2.17
N LEU A 375 -83.26 -5.69 1.33
CA LEU A 375 -84.12 -4.83 0.52
C LEU A 375 -84.95 -5.65 -0.48
N LEU A 376 -84.36 -6.69 -1.09
CA LEU A 376 -85.07 -7.60 -1.99
C LEU A 376 -86.22 -8.35 -1.28
N ILE A 377 -86.01 -8.75 -0.02
CA ILE A 377 -87.01 -9.42 0.82
C ILE A 377 -88.10 -8.44 1.30
N LEU A 378 -87.75 -7.16 1.52
CA LEU A 378 -88.68 -6.14 2.01
C LEU A 378 -89.61 -5.62 0.89
N ILE A 379 -89.14 -5.58 -0.35
CA ILE A 379 -89.87 -5.01 -1.50
C ILE A 379 -90.67 -6.09 -2.26
N CYS A 380 -90.26 -7.36 -2.20
CA CYS A 380 -91.01 -8.47 -2.80
C CYS A 380 -91.56 -9.41 -1.71
N PRO A 381 -92.84 -9.27 -1.29
CA PRO A 381 -93.47 -10.33 -0.49
C PRO A 381 -93.53 -11.62 -1.32
N ARG A 382 -93.44 -12.76 -0.63
CA ARG A 382 -93.47 -14.12 -1.19
C ARG A 382 -94.69 -14.28 -2.13
N ILE A 383 -94.46 -14.29 -3.44
CA ILE A 383 -95.51 -14.57 -4.43
C ILE A 383 -96.01 -16.00 -4.17
N PRO A 384 -97.32 -16.21 -3.94
CA PRO A 384 -97.87 -17.54 -3.78
C PRO A 384 -97.75 -18.31 -5.11
N ASP A 385 -97.45 -19.59 -4.98
CA ASP A 385 -97.28 -20.57 -6.06
C ASP A 385 -98.34 -20.41 -7.17
N PRO A 386 -97.99 -20.08 -8.42
CA PRO A 386 -98.95 -19.88 -9.51
C PRO A 386 -99.58 -21.19 -10.02
N GLY A 387 -99.13 -22.35 -9.54
CA GLY A 387 -99.57 -23.67 -9.98
C GLY A 387 -100.99 -24.09 -9.60
N LYS A 388 -101.79 -23.25 -8.91
CA LYS A 388 -103.16 -23.59 -8.47
C LYS A 388 -104.27 -22.63 -8.91
N VAL A 389 -103.98 -21.58 -9.69
CA VAL A 389 -105.00 -20.59 -10.12
C VAL A 389 -105.18 -20.54 -11.64
N ILE A 390 -104.31 -21.16 -12.43
CA ILE A 390 -104.38 -21.16 -13.90
C ILE A 390 -104.82 -22.54 -14.39
N SER A 391 -106.02 -22.96 -13.99
CA SER A 391 -106.68 -24.13 -14.56
C SER A 391 -108.14 -23.81 -14.85
N ARG A 392 -108.36 -22.80 -15.68
CA ARG A 392 -109.52 -22.72 -16.58
C ARG A 392 -109.36 -21.52 -17.51
N ASP A 393 -109.53 -21.84 -18.79
CA ASP A 393 -109.88 -20.95 -19.89
C ASP A 393 -108.81 -19.96 -20.34
N PHE A 394 -107.94 -20.39 -21.26
CA PHE A 394 -107.66 -19.64 -22.51
C PHE A 394 -107.12 -20.58 -23.61
N PRO A 395 -107.49 -20.35 -24.88
CA PRO A 395 -107.21 -21.25 -25.99
C PRO A 395 -105.76 -21.15 -26.49
N VAL A 396 -105.32 -22.27 -27.06
CA VAL A 396 -104.05 -22.44 -27.77
C VAL A 396 -103.87 -21.37 -28.85
N ILE A 397 -102.76 -20.61 -28.77
CA ILE A 397 -102.16 -19.97 -29.94
C ILE A 397 -100.68 -20.35 -29.95
N SER A 398 -100.32 -21.14 -30.95
CA SER A 398 -98.95 -21.53 -31.24
C SER A 398 -98.17 -20.35 -31.80
N TYR A 399 -96.97 -20.07 -31.28
CA TYR A 399 -95.95 -19.32 -32.01
C TYR A 399 -94.59 -20.01 -31.85
N GLY A 400 -94.19 -20.72 -32.90
CA GLY A 400 -92.89 -21.34 -33.07
C GLY A 400 -91.80 -20.34 -33.45
N TRP A 401 -91.28 -19.62 -32.45
CA TRP A 401 -90.10 -18.75 -32.61
C TRP A 401 -88.99 -18.99 -31.57
N ALA A 402 -89.16 -19.98 -30.68
CA ALA A 402 -88.18 -20.26 -29.61
C ALA A 402 -87.04 -21.22 -30.03
N GLU A 403 -87.15 -21.93 -31.15
CA GLU A 403 -86.10 -22.89 -31.56
C GLU A 403 -84.91 -22.26 -32.31
N SER A 404 -85.03 -21.02 -32.81
CA SER A 404 -83.96 -20.40 -33.61
C SER A 404 -82.89 -19.67 -32.79
N VAL A 405 -83.15 -19.31 -31.53
CA VAL A 405 -82.18 -18.57 -30.69
C VAL A 405 -81.32 -19.53 -29.84
N ALA A 406 -81.87 -20.68 -29.44
CA ALA A 406 -81.14 -21.70 -28.70
C ALA A 406 -80.07 -22.41 -29.55
N ALA A 407 -80.28 -22.54 -30.87
CA ALA A 407 -79.33 -23.15 -31.79
C ALA A 407 -78.07 -22.30 -32.01
N VAL A 408 -78.19 -20.96 -31.98
CA VAL A 408 -77.07 -20.01 -32.21
C VAL A 408 -76.15 -19.90 -30.99
N TRP A 409 -76.67 -20.04 -29.78
CA TRP A 409 -75.88 -19.97 -28.55
C TRP A 409 -75.10 -21.28 -28.26
N LYS A 410 -75.66 -22.45 -28.63
CA LYS A 410 -74.95 -23.73 -28.50
C LYS A 410 -73.73 -23.84 -29.42
N THR A 411 -73.79 -23.29 -30.63
CA THR A 411 -72.66 -23.30 -31.57
C THR A 411 -71.53 -22.33 -31.19
N ARG A 412 -71.81 -21.27 -30.42
CA ARG A 412 -70.77 -20.36 -29.90
C ARG A 412 -70.06 -20.91 -28.67
N LEU A 413 -70.73 -21.68 -27.81
CA LEU A 413 -70.09 -22.31 -26.65
C LEU A 413 -69.14 -23.45 -27.05
N GLN A 414 -69.51 -24.30 -28.03
CA GLN A 414 -68.62 -25.37 -28.51
C GLN A 414 -67.34 -24.83 -29.18
N ARG A 415 -67.40 -23.70 -29.91
CA ARG A 415 -66.23 -23.07 -30.53
C ARG A 415 -65.27 -22.38 -29.55
N ALA A 416 -65.72 -22.05 -28.34
CA ALA A 416 -64.86 -21.50 -27.29
C ALA A 416 -64.14 -22.60 -26.49
N GLN A 417 -64.76 -23.78 -26.36
CA GLN A 417 -64.20 -24.91 -25.63
C GLN A 417 -63.11 -25.65 -26.44
N GLU A 418 -63.17 -25.63 -27.78
CA GLU A 418 -62.13 -26.18 -28.66
C GLU A 418 -60.87 -25.28 -28.79
N ARG A 419 -60.94 -23.97 -28.50
CA ARG A 419 -59.76 -23.09 -28.48
C ARG A 419 -59.00 -23.08 -27.15
N GLY A 420 -59.58 -23.62 -26.07
CA GLY A 420 -58.93 -23.75 -24.78
C GLY A 420 -58.06 -25.01 -24.62
N SER A 421 -58.10 -25.94 -25.57
CA SER A 421 -57.43 -27.25 -25.49
C SER A 421 -56.19 -27.41 -26.39
N GLN A 422 -55.62 -26.31 -26.92
CA GLN A 422 -54.31 -26.32 -27.60
C GLN A 422 -53.43 -25.16 -27.14
N SER A 423 -52.70 -25.40 -26.04
CA SER A 423 -51.41 -24.76 -25.74
C SER A 423 -50.77 -25.60 -24.65
N GLY A 424 -50.13 -26.69 -25.09
CA GLY A 424 -49.51 -27.70 -24.24
C GLY A 424 -48.37 -27.15 -23.41
N VAL A 425 -48.33 -27.64 -22.16
CA VAL A 425 -47.17 -27.67 -21.29
C VAL A 425 -46.10 -28.54 -21.96
N VAL A 426 -45.01 -27.92 -22.42
CA VAL A 426 -43.77 -28.65 -22.75
C VAL A 426 -42.89 -28.62 -21.51
N THR A 427 -43.00 -29.66 -20.70
CA THR A 427 -42.02 -30.01 -19.66
C THR A 427 -40.80 -30.62 -20.33
N ARG A 428 -39.69 -29.89 -20.43
CA ARG A 428 -38.37 -30.48 -20.68
C ARG A 428 -37.66 -30.69 -19.35
N HIS A 429 -37.57 -31.96 -18.94
CA HIS A 429 -36.52 -32.45 -18.06
C HIS A 429 -35.17 -32.29 -18.79
N SER A 430 -34.20 -31.65 -18.15
CA SER A 430 -32.79 -31.75 -18.55
C SER A 430 -31.96 -32.14 -17.35
N THR A 431 -31.64 -33.43 -17.34
CA THR A 431 -30.64 -34.13 -16.55
C THR A 431 -29.28 -33.46 -16.71
N ILE A 432 -28.61 -33.14 -15.59
CA ILE A 432 -27.23 -32.67 -15.56
C ILE A 432 -26.33 -33.90 -15.69
N VAL A 433 -25.59 -33.99 -16.79
CA VAL A 433 -24.48 -34.92 -16.99
C VAL A 433 -23.18 -34.14 -16.82
N PHE A 434 -22.33 -34.59 -15.89
CA PHE A 434 -20.96 -34.11 -15.74
C PHE A 434 -20.10 -34.65 -16.89
N SER A 435 -19.32 -33.77 -17.52
CA SER A 435 -18.23 -34.14 -18.41
C SER A 435 -17.09 -33.13 -18.25
N SER A 436 -15.94 -33.66 -17.85
CA SER A 436 -14.63 -33.04 -17.69
C SER A 436 -14.01 -32.65 -19.04
N GLY A 437 -13.26 -31.53 -19.10
CA GLY A 437 -12.32 -31.29 -20.21
C GLY A 437 -11.87 -29.83 -20.41
N THR A 438 -10.73 -29.49 -19.81
CA THR A 438 -9.59 -28.74 -20.37
C THR A 438 -9.78 -27.48 -21.25
N GLY A 439 -9.19 -26.37 -20.78
CA GLY A 439 -8.29 -25.54 -21.62
C GLY A 439 -8.78 -24.13 -22.03
N PRO A 440 -7.88 -23.11 -22.11
CA PRO A 440 -8.23 -21.68 -22.10
C PRO A 440 -8.17 -21.01 -23.49
N GLN A 441 -8.63 -19.75 -23.59
CA GLN A 441 -8.19 -18.61 -24.45
C GLN A 441 -9.33 -17.55 -24.44
N VAL A 442 -9.14 -16.34 -23.89
CA VAL A 442 -8.60 -15.11 -24.49
C VAL A 442 -9.58 -14.38 -25.42
N GLU A 443 -9.69 -13.07 -25.16
CA GLU A 443 -10.03 -11.95 -26.06
C GLU A 443 -11.44 -11.32 -26.08
N THR A 444 -11.41 -10.03 -25.66
CA THR A 444 -12.04 -8.82 -26.22
C THR A 444 -13.54 -8.80 -26.54
N VAL A 445 -14.26 -7.91 -25.84
CA VAL A 445 -15.51 -7.34 -26.36
C VAL A 445 -15.48 -5.81 -26.31
N ASN A 446 -15.76 -5.28 -27.49
CA ASN A 446 -15.91 -3.89 -27.87
C ASN A 446 -17.08 -3.18 -27.19
N LYS A 447 -16.92 -1.86 -27.14
CA LYS A 447 -17.93 -0.82 -26.88
C LYS A 447 -19.22 -1.03 -27.69
N PHE A 448 -20.37 -0.83 -27.05
CA PHE A 448 -21.62 -0.40 -27.70
C PHE A 448 -22.33 0.67 -26.87
N TYR A 449 -22.77 1.72 -27.56
CA TYR A 449 -23.54 2.88 -27.09
C TYR A 449 -25.03 2.53 -26.90
N SER A 450 -25.73 3.24 -25.99
CA SER A 450 -27.15 3.62 -26.15
C SER A 450 -27.51 4.67 -25.07
N ARG A 451 -27.63 5.97 -25.40
CA ARG A 451 -28.88 6.71 -25.69
C ARG A 451 -29.96 6.56 -24.62
N THR A 452 -30.06 7.57 -23.75
CA THR A 452 -31.15 7.76 -22.79
C THR A 452 -32.21 8.68 -23.39
N PHE A 453 -33.46 8.20 -23.43
CA PHE A 453 -34.65 8.98 -23.76
C PHE A 453 -35.09 9.84 -22.57
N VAL A 454 -35.43 11.09 -22.86
CA VAL A 454 -36.11 12.03 -21.96
C VAL A 454 -37.61 11.76 -22.07
N TYR A 455 -38.29 11.56 -20.94
CA TYR A 455 -39.74 11.70 -20.84
C TYR A 455 -40.05 12.80 -19.84
N THR A 456 -40.64 13.88 -20.36
CA THR A 456 -41.44 14.85 -19.62
C THR A 456 -42.83 14.27 -19.38
N LEU A 457 -43.26 14.30 -18.12
CA LEU A 457 -44.64 14.54 -17.69
C LEU A 457 -44.59 15.36 -16.40
#